data_AF-A0A934LY69-F1
#
_entry.id   AF-A0A934LY69-F1
#
_cell.length_a   1.000
_cell.length_b   1.000
_cell.length_c   1.000
_cell.angle_alpha   90.00
_cell.angle_beta   90.00
_cell.angle_gamma   90.00
#
_symmetry.space_group_name_H-M   'P 1'
#
loop_
_entity.id
_entity.type
_entity.pdbx_description
1 polymer ?
#
loop_
_entity_poly.entity_id
_entity_poly.type
_entity_poly.pdbx_seq_one_letter_code
_entity_poly.pdbx_strand_id
1 'polypeptide(L)' 'MAMILTILGVLLVLEGIPYAAFPVRVKEWAAMMQGVPVRSLRIIGLVSMITGLFVLFVMRVGSWLG' A
#
# COMPACT_ATOMS: atom_id res chain seq x y z
N MET A 1 15.15 -11.81 10.63
CA MET A 1 15.70 -10.80 9.70
C MET A 1 15.39 -11.10 8.24
N ALA A 2 15.56 -12.34 7.76
CA ALA A 2 15.23 -12.70 6.37
C ALA A 2 13.80 -12.32 5.94
N MET A 3 12.77 -12.65 6.73
CA MET A 3 11.36 -12.35 6.39
C MET A 3 11.09 -10.85 6.14
N ILE A 4 11.63 -9.96 6.99
CA ILE A 4 11.43 -8.51 6.84
C ILE A 4 12.06 -8.02 5.54
N LEU A 5 13.28 -8.47 5.23
CA LEU A 5 13.98 -8.13 3.99
C LEU A 5 13.28 -8.71 2.76
N THR A 6 12.74 -9.93 2.84
CA THR A 6 11.97 -10.54 1.75
C THR A 6 10.70 -9.75 1.46
N ILE A 7 9.92 -9.38 2.48
CA ILE A 7 8.69 -8.59 2.31
C ILE A 7 9.04 -7.21 1.75
N LEU A 8 10.10 -6.56 2.26
CA LEU A 8 10.59 -5.30 1.71
C LEU A 8 11.00 -5.43 0.24
N GLY A 9 11.70 -6.50 -0.13
CA GLY A 9 12.08 -6.76 -1.53
C GLY A 9 10.88 -6.92 -2.44
N VAL A 10 9.87 -7.70 -2.03
CA VAL A 10 8.62 -7.87 -2.78
C VAL A 10 7.87 -6.55 -2.91
N LEU A 11 7.80 -5.75 -1.84
CA LEU A 11 7.16 -4.44 -1.85
C LEU A 11 7.83 -3.49 -2.86
N LEU A 12 9.17 -3.46 -2.89
CA LEU A 12 9.93 -2.64 -3.83
C LEU A 12 9.72 -3.06 -5.28
N VAL A 13 9.66 -4.36 -5.56
CA VAL A 13 9.37 -4.87 -6.92
C VAL A 13 7.95 -4.49 -7.34
N LEU A 14 6.96 -4.69 -6.47
CA LEU A 14 5.58 -4.34 -6.74
C LEU A 14 5.39 -2.84 -6.98
N GLU A 15 6.02 -1.99 -6.17
CA GLU A 15 6.02 -0.55 -6.36
C GLU A 15 6.76 -0.14 -7.65
N GLY A 16 7.86 -0.82 -8.00
CA GLY A 16 8.66 -0.54 -9.19
C GLY A 16 7.96 -0.86 -10.52
N ILE A 17 7.09 -1.87 -10.55
CA ILE A 17 6.40 -2.32 -11.78
C ILE A 17 5.56 -1.21 -12.41
N PRO A 18 4.66 -0.49 -11.69
CA PRO A 18 3.93 0.64 -12.24
C PRO A 18 4.81 1.70 -12.89
N TYR A 19 5.95 2.04 -12.27
CA TYR A 19 6.89 3.03 -12.82
C TYR A 19 7.56 2.52 -14.10
N ALA A 20 7.94 1.24 -14.16
CA ALA A 20 8.63 0.64 -15.30
C ALA A 20 7.69 0.34 -16.48
N ALA A 21 6.50 -0.21 -16.20
CA ALA A 21 5.56 -0.66 -17.22
C ALA A 21 4.65 0.48 -17.73
N PHE A 22 4.26 1.43 -16.87
CA PHE A 22 3.28 2.47 -17.20
C PHE A 22 3.66 3.86 -16.64
N PRO A 23 4.82 4.43 -17.03
CA PRO A 23 5.33 5.69 -16.45
C PRO A 23 4.40 6.89 -16.65
N VAL A 24 3.64 6.93 -17.76
CA VAL A 24 2.70 8.02 -18.05
C VAL A 24 1.52 8.01 -17.08
N ARG A 25 0.92 6.83 -16.83
CA ARG A 25 -0.22 6.69 -15.91
C ARG A 25 0.16 7.07 -14.49
N VAL A 26 1.37 6.73 -14.06
CA VAL A 26 1.86 7.11 -12.73
C VAL A 26 1.96 8.64 -12.59
N LYS A 27 2.44 9.34 -13.64
CA LYS A 27 2.47 10.81 -13.64
C LYS A 27 1.08 11.42 -13.61
N GLU A 28 0.12 10.86 -14.37
CA GLU A 28 -1.27 11.30 -14.34
C GLU A 28 -1.90 11.12 -12.96
N TRP A 29 -1.70 9.97 -12.32
CA TRP A 29 -2.18 9.72 -10.96
C TRP A 29 -1.56 10.68 -9.93
N ALA A 30 -0.25 10.95 -10.05
CA ALA A 30 0.42 11.92 -9.19
C ALA A 30 -0.15 13.34 -9.37
N ALA A 31 -0.44 13.76 -10.61
CA ALA A 31 -1.07 15.04 -10.90
C ALA A 31 -2.50 15.12 -10.33
N MET A 32 -3.28 14.03 -10.43
CA MET A 32 -4.62 13.96 -9.82
C MET A 32 -4.55 14.13 -8.30
N MET A 33 -3.55 13.54 -7.63
CA MET A 33 -3.38 13.67 -6.18
C MET A 33 -3.07 15.10 -5.73
N GLN A 34 -2.41 15.91 -6.56
CA GLN A 34 -2.14 17.32 -6.24
C GLN A 34 -3.43 18.16 -6.13
N GLY A 35 -4.49 17.77 -6.84
CA GLY A 35 -5.79 18.42 -6.76
C GLY A 35 -6.64 18.00 -5.55
N VAL A 36 -6.23 16.96 -4.82
CA VAL A 36 -6.98 16.44 -3.67
C VAL A 36 -6.62 17.24 -2.41
N PRO A 37 -7.60 17.76 -1.65
CA PRO A 37 -7.33 18.44 -0.39
C PRO A 37 -6.54 17.55 0.59
N VAL A 38 -5.58 18.16 1.30
CA VAL A 38 -4.73 17.45 2.28
C VAL A 38 -5.54 16.67 3.31
N ARG A 39 -6.71 17.20 3.71
CA ARG A 39 -7.62 16.51 4.64
C ARG A 39 -8.13 15.18 4.08
N SER A 40 -8.51 15.14 2.80
CA SER A 40 -8.99 13.94 2.15
C SER A 40 -7.87 12.92 1.96
N LEU A 41 -6.66 13.37 1.59
CA LEU A 41 -5.47 12.49 1.53
C LEU A 41 -5.17 11.84 2.88
N ARG A 42 -5.28 12.60 3.99
CA ARG A 42 -5.12 12.05 5.35
C ARG A 42 -6.17 11.00 5.67
N ILE A 43 -7.43 11.23 5.30
CA ILE A 43 -8.51 10.26 5.53
C ILE A 43 -8.25 8.98 4.72
N ILE A 44 -7.88 9.11 3.44
CA ILE A 44 -7.54 7.96 2.59
C ILE A 44 -6.40 7.14 3.22
N GLY A 45 -5.34 7.81 3.68
CA GLY A 45 -4.21 7.16 4.36
C GLY A 45 -4.60 6.48 5.67
N LEU A 46 -5.46 7.11 6.48
CA LEU A 46 -5.94 6.50 7.73
C LEU A 46 -6.81 5.28 7.45
N VAL A 47 -7.72 5.36 6.47
CA VAL A 47 -8.59 4.24 6.08
C VAL A 47 -7.76 3.08 5.53
N SER A 48 -6.75 3.35 4.70
CA SER A 48 -5.87 2.30 4.18
C SER A 48 -5.07 1.62 5.28
N MET A 49 -4.53 2.38 6.24
CA MET A 49 -3.84 1.83 7.41
C MET A 49 -4.77 0.96 8.27
N ILE A 50 -5.98 1.45 8.60
CA ILE A 50 -6.95 0.71 9.40
C ILE A 50 -7.36 -0.58 8.70
N THR A 51 -7.59 -0.52 7.39
CA THR A 51 -7.96 -1.70 6.59
C THR A 51 -6.81 -2.72 6.57
N GLY A 52 -5.57 -2.27 6.39
CA GLY A 52 -4.39 -3.14 6.46
C GLY A 52 -4.24 -3.82 7.82
N LEU A 53 -4.40 -3.06 8.92
CA LEU A 53 -4.43 -3.59 10.28
C LEU A 53 -5.55 -4.61 10.49
N PHE A 54 -6.74 -4.34 9.96
CA PHE A 54 -7.88 -5.25 10.04
C PHE A 54 -7.60 -6.56 9.31
N VAL A 55 -7.04 -6.52 8.10
CA VAL A 55 -6.65 -7.72 7.35
C VAL A 55 -5.60 -8.53 8.12
N LEU A 56 -4.55 -7.88 8.63
CA LEU A 56 -3.52 -8.54 9.44
C LEU A 56 -4.12 -9.16 10.70
N PHE A 57 -5.05 -8.48 11.35
CA PHE A 57 -5.76 -8.99 12.53
C PHE A 57 -6.58 -10.24 12.20
N VAL A 58 -7.37 -10.22 11.12
CA VAL A 58 -8.16 -11.38 10.68
C VAL A 58 -7.26 -12.56 10.33
N MET A 59 -6.19 -12.33 9.55
CA MET A 59 -5.23 -13.38 9.19
C MET A 59 -4.56 -13.97 10.44
N ARG A 60 -4.21 -13.13 11.41
CA ARG A 60 -3.61 -13.57 12.66
C ARG A 60 -4.61 -14.37 13.51
N VAL A 61 -5.86 -13.91 13.65
CA VAL A 61 -6.89 -14.61 14.44
C VAL A 61 -7.26 -15.96 13.82
N GLY A 62 -7.40 -16.03 12.49
CA GLY A 62 -7.63 -17.30 11.79
C GLY A 62 -6.51 -18.32 12.00
N SER A 63 -5.27 -17.85 12.17
CA SER A 63 -4.12 -18.72 12.46
C SER A 63 -4.09 -19.29 13.89
N TRP A 64 -4.94 -18.82 14.81
CA TRP A 64 -5.03 -19.34 16.19
C TRP A 64 -6.10 -20.43 16.35
N LEU A 65 -6.99 -20.57 15.37
CA LEU A 65 -8.10 -21.53 15.36
C LEU A 65 -7.77 -22.82 14.57
N GLY A 66 -6.57 -22.93 14.01
CA GLY A 66 -6.10 -24.08 13.21
C GLY A 66 -4.92 -24.79 13.86
#